data_AF-K9WSG5-F1
#
_entry.id   AF-K9WSG5-F1
#
_cell.length_a   1.000
_cell.length_b   1.000
_cell.length_c   1.000
_cell.angle_alpha   90.00
_cell.angle_beta   90.00
_cell.angle_gamma   90.00
#
_symmetry.space_group_name_H-M   'P 1'
#
loop_
_entity.id
_entity.type
_entity.pdbx_description
1 polymer ?
#
loop_
_entity_poly.entity_id
_entity_poly.type
_entity_poly.pdbx_seq_one_letter_code
_entity_poly.pdbx_strand_id
1 'polypeptide(L)'
;MNQLQEILNQRQEKLVENIQILSQQKIKTLKAILKCTFFVNDSIKRTESDLNKLDLGNSTYQSRIDNSSKLLIQDNADEVASLIPENFGKFDNFEYYKIDFPENKKMFAFIYHQLFISIISTLDDYFSQMLLLILQAYPEKLGNKKIFQVKFNDVNHLLGTGKDETIIKLMDEQIVSHVRNLMGQKPFDYLTELVTYLGDKNLIRLGKLTYCEMCLRRNAGVHCGWFCNQEYNLKILELMKGDTGNELNFSLNETNFLGFDDEYFGESYKTSTKIITELKTYCETKFTKQDSN
;
A
#
# COMPACT_ATOMS: atom_id res chain seq x y z
N MET A 1 -4.36 26.72 33.03
CA MET A 1 -3.55 26.30 31.88
C MET A 1 -4.36 26.56 30.62
N ASN A 2 -3.75 26.92 29.51
CA ASN A 2 -4.47 27.23 28.27
C ASN A 2 -5.04 25.93 27.66
N GLN A 3 -6.34 25.88 27.34
CA GLN A 3 -6.99 24.65 26.88
C GLN A 3 -6.41 24.18 25.53
N LEU A 4 -6.03 25.11 24.65
CA LEU A 4 -5.35 24.78 23.38
C LEU A 4 -3.98 24.11 23.63
N GLN A 5 -3.17 24.66 24.54
CA GLN A 5 -1.86 24.08 24.87
C GLN A 5 -2.00 22.70 25.51
N GLU A 6 -2.98 22.52 26.40
CA GLU A 6 -3.25 21.24 27.04
C GLU A 6 -3.59 20.16 26.02
N ILE A 7 -4.45 20.47 25.03
CA ILE A 7 -4.80 19.55 23.94
C ILE A 7 -3.57 19.20 23.10
N LEU A 8 -2.72 20.17 22.77
CA LEU A 8 -1.50 19.93 21.99
C LEU A 8 -0.52 19.03 22.77
N ASN A 9 -0.30 19.30 24.05
CA ASN A 9 0.55 18.47 24.90
C ASN A 9 0.03 17.02 24.96
N GLN A 10 -1.28 16.83 25.19
CA GLN A 10 -1.89 15.49 25.19
C GLN A 10 -1.71 14.75 23.86
N ARG A 11 -1.76 15.47 22.72
CA ARG A 11 -1.52 14.87 21.40
C ARG A 11 -0.06 14.46 21.21
N GLN A 12 0.88 15.27 21.70
CA GLN A 12 2.31 14.97 21.66
C GLN A 12 2.64 13.76 22.53
N GLU A 13 2.15 13.73 23.78
CA GLU A 13 2.32 12.61 24.72
C GLU A 13 1.79 11.30 24.13
N LYS A 14 0.63 11.32 23.45
CA LYS A 14 0.01 10.13 22.83
C LYS A 14 0.55 9.81 21.44
N LEU A 15 1.39 10.66 20.84
CA LEU A 15 1.79 10.50 19.44
C LEU A 15 2.50 9.16 19.20
N VAL A 16 3.48 8.84 20.05
CA VAL A 16 4.30 7.63 19.90
C VAL A 16 3.42 6.39 20.04
N GLU A 17 2.55 6.34 21.04
CA GLU A 17 1.59 5.25 21.23
C GLU A 17 0.67 5.09 20.02
N ASN A 18 0.09 6.19 19.51
CA ASN A 18 -0.78 6.16 18.35
C ASN A 18 -0.06 5.66 17.09
N ILE A 19 1.19 6.07 16.86
CA ILE A 19 2.01 5.59 15.74
C ILE A 19 2.33 4.10 15.91
N GLN A 20 2.61 3.63 17.13
CA GLN A 20 2.83 2.22 17.41
C GLN A 20 1.60 1.38 17.08
N ILE A 21 0.43 1.79 17.58
CA ILE A 21 -0.86 1.12 17.32
C ILE A 21 -1.14 1.07 15.81
N LEU A 22 -1.03 2.23 15.14
CA LEU A 22 -1.24 2.34 13.69
C LEU A 22 -0.30 1.39 12.94
N SER A 23 1.00 1.43 13.23
CA SER A 23 2.01 0.61 12.54
C SER A 23 1.77 -0.88 12.76
N GLN A 24 1.42 -1.29 13.98
CA GLN A 24 1.08 -2.69 14.29
C GLN A 24 -0.18 -3.14 13.54
N GLN A 25 -1.21 -2.29 13.46
CA GLN A 25 -2.43 -2.58 12.71
C GLN A 25 -2.11 -2.80 11.23
N LYS A 26 -1.34 -1.91 10.60
CA LYS A 26 -1.00 -2.04 9.16
C LYS A 26 -0.12 -3.25 8.88
N ILE A 27 0.85 -3.55 9.75
CA ILE A 27 1.65 -4.78 9.64
C ILE A 27 0.76 -6.03 9.76
N LYS A 28 -0.23 -6.04 10.67
CA LYS A 28 -1.21 -7.14 10.75
C LYS A 28 -2.02 -7.27 9.46
N THR A 29 -2.46 -6.15 8.87
CA THR A 29 -3.16 -6.15 7.57
C THR A 29 -2.28 -6.72 6.46
N LEU A 30 -1.02 -6.28 6.34
CA LEU A 30 -0.08 -6.82 5.35
C LEU A 30 0.15 -8.33 5.55
N LYS A 31 0.29 -8.78 6.81
CA LYS A 31 0.41 -10.21 7.14
C LYS A 31 -0.85 -11.00 6.76
N ALA A 32 -2.03 -10.41 6.92
CA ALA A 32 -3.28 -11.03 6.49
C ALA A 32 -3.33 -11.15 4.96
N ILE A 33 -2.94 -10.11 4.22
CA ILE A 33 -2.84 -10.13 2.76
C ILE A 33 -1.88 -11.23 2.29
N LEU A 34 -0.70 -11.36 2.91
CA LEU A 34 0.23 -12.44 2.63
C LEU A 34 -0.37 -13.82 2.98
N LYS A 35 -1.12 -13.94 4.08
CA LYS A 35 -1.80 -15.21 4.40
C LYS A 35 -2.90 -15.55 3.40
N CYS A 36 -3.55 -14.57 2.77
CA CYS A 36 -4.52 -14.81 1.72
C CYS A 36 -3.88 -15.50 0.51
N THR A 37 -2.62 -15.16 0.14
CA THR A 37 -1.95 -15.89 -0.95
C THR A 37 -1.74 -17.35 -0.59
N PHE A 38 -1.24 -17.64 0.62
CA PHE A 38 -1.06 -19.02 1.06
C PHE A 38 -2.38 -19.77 1.15
N PHE A 39 -3.44 -19.15 1.68
CA PHE A 39 -4.75 -19.77 1.76
C PHE A 39 -5.32 -20.10 0.38
N VAL A 40 -5.20 -19.18 -0.57
CA VAL A 40 -5.60 -19.42 -1.96
C VAL A 40 -4.80 -20.57 -2.56
N ASN A 41 -3.46 -20.53 -2.43
CA ASN A 41 -2.57 -21.57 -2.93
C ASN A 41 -2.91 -22.94 -2.33
N ASP A 42 -3.14 -23.02 -1.02
CA ASP A 42 -3.50 -24.26 -0.31
C ASP A 42 -4.90 -24.75 -0.70
N SER A 43 -5.86 -23.85 -0.87
CA SER A 43 -7.24 -24.20 -1.26
C SER A 43 -7.27 -24.77 -2.68
N ILE A 44 -6.48 -24.19 -3.58
CA ILE A 44 -6.29 -24.68 -4.94
C ILE A 44 -5.67 -26.10 -4.90
N LYS A 45 -4.55 -26.28 -4.19
CA LYS A 45 -3.87 -27.59 -4.05
C LYS A 45 -4.77 -28.68 -3.43
N ARG A 46 -5.57 -28.33 -2.41
CA ARG A 46 -6.50 -29.28 -1.78
C ARG A 46 -7.60 -29.72 -2.73
N THR A 47 -8.16 -28.76 -3.46
CA THR A 47 -9.19 -29.03 -4.48
C THR A 47 -8.64 -30.03 -5.49
N GLU A 48 -7.43 -29.82 -6.02
CA GLU A 48 -6.75 -30.76 -6.92
C GLU A 48 -6.58 -32.16 -6.33
N SER A 49 -6.07 -32.26 -5.09
CA SER A 49 -5.88 -33.55 -4.40
C SER A 49 -7.20 -34.33 -4.28
N ASP A 50 -8.28 -33.65 -3.94
CA ASP A 50 -9.59 -34.29 -3.73
C ASP A 50 -10.24 -34.69 -5.06
N LEU A 51 -9.97 -33.94 -6.14
CA LEU A 51 -10.40 -34.28 -7.49
C LEU A 51 -9.62 -35.46 -8.09
N ASN A 52 -8.31 -35.53 -7.86
CA ASN A 52 -7.49 -36.67 -8.29
C ASN A 52 -7.86 -37.98 -7.56
N LYS A 53 -8.47 -37.90 -6.37
CA LYS A 53 -9.02 -39.04 -5.63
C LYS A 53 -10.41 -39.46 -6.08
N LEU A 54 -11.14 -38.58 -6.79
CA LEU A 54 -12.41 -38.92 -7.43
C LEU A 54 -12.10 -39.73 -8.69
N ASP A 55 -11.90 -41.02 -8.50
CA ASP A 55 -11.72 -42.03 -9.55
C ASP A 55 -12.82 -41.86 -10.62
N LEU A 56 -12.43 -41.51 -11.84
CA LEU A 56 -13.31 -41.30 -13.01
C LEU A 56 -14.07 -42.59 -13.42
N GLY A 57 -13.88 -43.70 -12.70
CA GLY A 57 -14.47 -45.01 -12.97
C GLY A 57 -15.87 -45.28 -12.42
N ASN A 58 -16.48 -44.41 -11.60
CA ASN A 58 -17.84 -44.65 -11.06
C ASN A 58 -18.79 -43.45 -11.26
N SER A 59 -19.58 -43.55 -12.33
CA SER A 59 -20.42 -42.52 -12.95
C SER A 59 -21.71 -42.12 -12.20
N THR A 60 -21.91 -42.51 -10.95
CA THR A 60 -23.17 -42.25 -10.22
C THR A 60 -23.09 -41.16 -9.16
N TYR A 61 -21.90 -40.69 -8.79
CA TYR A 61 -21.73 -39.59 -7.81
C TYR A 61 -21.49 -38.21 -8.46
N GLN A 62 -21.49 -38.13 -9.80
CA GLN A 62 -21.10 -36.92 -10.55
C GLN A 62 -22.21 -35.86 -10.72
N SER A 63 -23.45 -36.08 -10.30
CA SER A 63 -24.57 -35.22 -10.73
C SER A 63 -25.05 -34.14 -9.75
N ARG A 64 -24.45 -33.96 -8.56
CA ARG A 64 -25.05 -33.07 -7.54
C ARG A 64 -24.15 -32.07 -6.82
N ILE A 65 -22.86 -31.98 -7.13
CA ILE A 65 -22.11 -30.75 -6.83
C ILE A 65 -22.22 -29.86 -8.07
N ASP A 66 -23.27 -29.05 -8.04
CA ASP A 66 -23.72 -28.03 -9.01
C ASP A 66 -22.80 -27.79 -10.21
N ASN A 67 -23.11 -28.44 -11.34
CA ASN A 67 -22.51 -28.13 -12.65
C ASN A 67 -22.61 -26.64 -13.00
N SER A 68 -23.62 -25.94 -12.47
CA SER A 68 -23.83 -24.50 -12.65
C SER A 68 -22.72 -23.65 -12.01
N SER A 69 -22.36 -23.94 -10.75
CA SER A 69 -21.29 -23.22 -10.04
C SER A 69 -19.92 -23.51 -10.63
N LYS A 70 -19.71 -24.74 -11.10
CA LYS A 70 -18.48 -25.14 -11.81
C LYS A 70 -18.32 -24.46 -13.15
N LEU A 71 -19.37 -24.44 -13.98
CA LEU A 71 -19.36 -23.70 -15.25
C LEU A 71 -19.12 -22.21 -15.01
N LEU A 72 -19.79 -21.62 -14.03
CA LEU A 72 -19.65 -20.19 -13.74
C LEU A 72 -18.22 -19.84 -13.30
N ILE A 73 -17.60 -20.64 -12.44
CA ILE A 73 -16.20 -20.43 -12.06
C ILE A 73 -15.30 -20.59 -13.29
N GLN A 74 -15.56 -21.61 -14.13
CA GLN A 74 -14.81 -21.89 -15.35
C GLN A 74 -14.86 -20.75 -16.36
N ASP A 75 -16.05 -20.32 -16.74
CA ASP A 75 -16.27 -19.21 -17.67
C ASP A 75 -15.56 -17.95 -17.17
N ASN A 76 -15.62 -17.65 -15.87
CA ASN A 76 -14.94 -16.49 -15.29
C ASN A 76 -13.41 -16.60 -15.32
N ALA A 77 -12.82 -17.78 -15.05
CA ALA A 77 -11.37 -17.89 -15.11
C ALA A 77 -10.84 -18.00 -16.55
N ASP A 78 -11.58 -18.62 -17.46
CA ASP A 78 -11.26 -18.63 -18.90
C ASP A 78 -11.28 -17.19 -19.42
N GLU A 79 -12.31 -16.41 -19.08
CA GLU A 79 -12.39 -14.98 -19.39
C GLU A 79 -11.20 -14.22 -18.80
N VAL A 80 -10.91 -14.35 -17.50
CA VAL A 80 -9.79 -13.67 -16.84
C VAL A 80 -8.43 -14.08 -17.42
N ALA A 81 -8.23 -15.36 -17.73
CA ALA A 81 -6.99 -15.86 -18.30
C ALA A 81 -6.77 -15.40 -19.76
N SER A 82 -7.85 -15.19 -20.51
CA SER A 82 -7.79 -14.61 -21.85
C SER A 82 -7.27 -13.16 -21.84
N LEU A 83 -7.47 -12.43 -20.73
CA LEU A 83 -6.96 -11.07 -20.54
C LEU A 83 -5.46 -11.02 -20.22
N ILE A 84 -4.84 -12.15 -19.88
CA ILE A 84 -3.41 -12.25 -19.57
C ILE A 84 -2.66 -12.80 -20.80
N PRO A 85 -1.57 -12.17 -21.24
CA PRO A 85 -0.80 -12.66 -22.40
C PRO A 85 -0.29 -14.10 -22.25
N GLU A 86 -0.24 -14.84 -23.37
CA GLU A 86 0.22 -16.24 -23.42
C GLU A 86 1.68 -16.43 -22.98
N ASN A 87 2.54 -15.42 -23.13
CA ASN A 87 3.93 -15.49 -22.69
C ASN A 87 4.09 -15.48 -21.16
N PHE A 88 3.02 -15.19 -20.39
CA PHE A 88 3.02 -15.24 -18.93
C PHE A 88 2.69 -16.62 -18.35
N GLY A 89 2.34 -17.58 -19.22
CA GLY A 89 1.94 -18.94 -18.86
C GLY A 89 0.75 -19.40 -19.70
N LYS A 90 0.31 -20.63 -19.49
CA LYS A 90 -0.90 -21.16 -20.14
C LYS A 90 -2.07 -21.10 -19.14
N PHE A 91 -3.27 -21.14 -19.66
CA PHE A 91 -4.42 -21.53 -18.85
C PHE A 91 -4.98 -22.75 -19.57
N ASP A 92 -4.92 -23.91 -18.93
CA ASP A 92 -5.27 -25.15 -19.61
C ASP A 92 -6.79 -25.34 -19.49
N ASN A 93 -7.52 -24.89 -20.52
CA ASN A 93 -8.98 -24.78 -20.57
C ASN A 93 -9.74 -26.10 -20.36
N PHE A 94 -9.07 -27.26 -20.31
CA PHE A 94 -9.76 -28.56 -20.36
C PHE A 94 -9.77 -29.37 -19.08
N GLU A 95 -8.98 -29.03 -18.06
CA GLU A 95 -9.06 -29.69 -16.76
C GLU A 95 -8.73 -28.70 -15.65
N TYR A 96 -9.78 -28.03 -15.15
CA TYR A 96 -9.79 -27.20 -13.93
C TYR A 96 -9.18 -27.85 -12.68
N TYR A 97 -8.82 -29.13 -12.79
CA TYR A 97 -8.58 -30.08 -11.74
C TYR A 97 -7.12 -30.55 -11.69
N LYS A 98 -6.29 -30.12 -12.65
CA LYS A 98 -4.82 -30.29 -12.64
C LYS A 98 -4.13 -28.93 -12.57
N ILE A 99 -4.31 -28.22 -11.45
CA ILE A 99 -3.63 -26.95 -11.19
C ILE A 99 -2.19 -27.16 -10.64
N ASP A 100 -1.69 -28.40 -10.61
CA ASP A 100 -0.32 -28.74 -10.21
C ASP A 100 0.75 -28.45 -11.28
N PHE A 101 0.39 -27.76 -12.37
CA PHE A 101 1.37 -27.38 -13.38
C PHE A 101 2.01 -26.03 -13.04
N PRO A 102 3.32 -25.85 -13.30
CA PRO A 102 3.97 -24.54 -13.47
C PRO A 102 3.31 -23.61 -14.51
N GLU A 103 2.18 -24.01 -15.09
CA GLU A 103 1.55 -23.44 -16.27
C GLU A 103 0.37 -22.54 -15.92
N ASN A 104 -0.40 -22.78 -14.84
CA ASN A 104 -1.55 -21.94 -14.40
C ASN A 104 -1.17 -20.58 -13.75
N LYS A 105 -0.06 -20.00 -14.19
CA LYS A 105 0.49 -18.71 -13.74
C LYS A 105 -0.50 -17.56 -13.91
N LYS A 106 -1.42 -17.67 -14.87
CA LYS A 106 -2.40 -16.60 -15.19
C LYS A 106 -3.39 -16.35 -14.04
N MET A 107 -3.99 -17.39 -13.45
CA MET A 107 -4.96 -17.20 -12.37
C MET A 107 -4.28 -16.70 -11.08
N PHE A 108 -3.11 -17.24 -10.75
CA PHE A 108 -2.32 -16.73 -9.62
C PHE A 108 -1.87 -15.29 -9.84
N ALA A 109 -1.43 -14.92 -11.04
CA ALA A 109 -1.10 -13.53 -11.37
C ALA A 109 -2.30 -12.61 -11.13
N PHE A 110 -3.52 -13.01 -11.53
CA PHE A 110 -4.73 -12.23 -11.25
C PHE A 110 -4.97 -12.03 -9.74
N ILE A 111 -4.82 -13.08 -8.93
CA ILE A 111 -4.98 -12.97 -7.48
C ILE A 111 -3.90 -12.07 -6.87
N TYR A 112 -2.66 -12.23 -7.32
CA TYR A 112 -1.56 -11.34 -6.92
C TYR A 112 -1.83 -9.90 -7.31
N HIS A 113 -2.42 -9.62 -8.48
CA HIS A 113 -2.81 -8.25 -8.88
C HIS A 113 -3.72 -7.59 -7.84
N GLN A 114 -4.77 -8.28 -7.38
CA GLN A 114 -5.73 -7.72 -6.41
C GLN A 114 -5.11 -7.53 -5.03
N LEU A 115 -4.32 -8.52 -4.58
CA LEU A 115 -3.63 -8.44 -3.30
C LEU A 115 -2.53 -7.37 -3.31
N PHE A 116 -1.86 -7.16 -4.45
CA PHE A 116 -0.87 -6.11 -4.64
C PHE A 116 -1.49 -4.71 -4.55
N ILE A 117 -2.65 -4.49 -5.17
CA ILE A 117 -3.42 -3.24 -5.01
C ILE A 117 -3.68 -2.98 -3.52
N SER A 118 -4.08 -4.03 -2.78
CA SER A 118 -4.36 -3.94 -1.35
C SER A 118 -3.12 -3.60 -0.51
N ILE A 119 -1.93 -4.09 -0.88
CA ILE A 119 -0.67 -3.70 -0.24
C ILE A 119 -0.42 -2.20 -0.40
N ILE A 120 -0.56 -1.66 -1.62
CA ILE A 120 -0.33 -0.24 -1.88
C ILE A 120 -1.36 0.62 -1.16
N SER A 121 -2.64 0.25 -1.22
CA SER A 121 -3.69 0.96 -0.49
C SER A 121 -3.44 0.97 1.02
N THR A 122 -2.88 -0.11 1.57
CA THR A 122 -2.49 -0.17 2.99
C THR A 122 -1.38 0.83 3.31
N LEU A 123 -0.42 1.02 2.41
CA LEU A 123 0.65 2.01 2.56
C LEU A 123 0.16 3.45 2.37
N ASP A 124 -0.64 3.73 1.33
CA ASP A 124 -1.27 5.04 1.11
C ASP A 124 -2.03 5.48 2.37
N ASP A 125 -2.84 4.58 2.92
CA ASP A 125 -3.59 4.80 4.16
C ASP A 125 -2.67 4.99 5.37
N TYR A 126 -1.61 4.17 5.51
CA TYR A 126 -0.60 4.35 6.57
C TYR A 126 0.05 5.73 6.53
N PHE A 127 0.54 6.17 5.36
CA PHE A 127 1.20 7.46 5.21
C PHE A 127 0.26 8.62 5.54
N SER A 128 -1.00 8.55 5.07
CA SER A 128 -2.00 9.57 5.36
C SER A 128 -2.30 9.68 6.86
N GLN A 129 -2.54 8.56 7.53
CA GLN A 129 -2.84 8.54 8.96
C GLN A 129 -1.63 8.97 9.80
N MET A 130 -0.43 8.56 9.42
CA MET A 130 0.79 8.96 10.12
C MET A 130 1.04 10.46 9.98
N LEU A 131 0.83 11.04 8.79
CA LEU A 131 0.90 12.49 8.59
C LEU A 131 -0.12 13.23 9.45
N LEU A 132 -1.36 12.77 9.49
CA LEU A 132 -2.40 13.36 10.33
C LEU A 132 -1.97 13.39 11.79
N LEU A 133 -1.54 12.26 12.33
CA LEU A 133 -1.07 12.16 13.73
C LEU A 133 0.07 13.14 14.02
N ILE A 134 1.09 13.17 13.16
CA ILE A 134 2.27 14.04 13.35
C ILE A 134 1.87 15.51 13.27
N LEU A 135 1.08 15.91 12.28
CA LEU A 135 0.71 17.31 12.06
C LEU A 135 -0.32 17.81 13.09
N GLN A 136 -1.15 16.93 13.64
CA GLN A 136 -2.05 17.27 14.75
C GLN A 136 -1.30 17.46 16.07
N ALA A 137 -0.21 16.72 16.30
CA ALA A 137 0.66 16.86 17.47
C ALA A 137 1.66 18.03 17.33
N TYR A 138 2.13 18.28 16.10
CA TYR A 138 3.13 19.31 15.78
C TYR A 138 2.65 20.19 14.61
N PRO A 139 1.57 20.97 14.81
CA PRO A 139 0.96 21.78 13.76
C PRO A 139 1.91 22.84 13.18
N GLU A 140 2.88 23.31 13.95
CA GLU A 140 3.92 24.27 13.53
C GLU A 140 4.77 23.76 12.36
N LYS A 141 4.83 22.45 12.13
CA LYS A 141 5.51 21.83 10.97
C LYS A 141 4.91 22.23 9.63
N LEU A 142 3.68 22.74 9.61
CA LEU A 142 3.06 23.31 8.40
C LEU A 142 3.61 24.69 8.03
N GLY A 143 4.46 25.28 8.88
CA GLY A 143 5.19 26.51 8.61
C GLY A 143 4.27 27.68 8.31
N ASN A 144 4.43 28.28 7.12
CA ASN A 144 3.73 29.51 6.72
C ASN A 144 2.28 29.32 6.26
N LYS A 145 1.75 28.09 6.24
CA LYS A 145 0.33 27.86 5.93
C LYS A 145 -0.53 28.57 6.98
N LYS A 146 -1.72 29.03 6.60
CA LYS A 146 -2.55 29.91 7.44
C LYS A 146 -3.79 29.19 7.99
N ILE A 147 -4.10 29.47 9.26
CA ILE A 147 -5.38 29.27 9.95
C ILE A 147 -5.91 30.66 10.28
N PHE A 148 -7.07 31.07 9.75
CA PHE A 148 -7.69 32.35 10.12
C PHE A 148 -6.72 33.55 10.03
N GLN A 149 -5.92 33.60 8.96
CA GLN A 149 -4.88 34.62 8.71
C GLN A 149 -3.62 34.52 9.58
N VAL A 150 -3.62 33.71 10.64
CA VAL A 150 -2.44 33.38 11.46
C VAL A 150 -1.71 32.19 10.87
N LYS A 151 -0.38 32.19 10.87
CA LYS A 151 0.38 31.06 10.33
C LYS A 151 0.46 29.92 11.34
N PHE A 152 0.65 28.69 10.87
CA PHE A 152 0.79 27.50 11.72
C PHE A 152 2.02 27.59 12.67
N ASN A 153 3.10 28.22 12.23
CA ASN A 153 4.26 28.50 13.09
C ASN A 153 4.00 29.58 14.17
N ASP A 154 2.87 30.29 14.08
CA ASP A 154 2.46 31.38 14.96
C ASP A 154 1.28 30.96 15.87
N VAL A 155 0.91 29.67 15.92
CA VAL A 155 -0.27 29.16 16.67
C VAL A 155 -0.22 29.51 18.16
N ASN A 156 0.96 29.67 18.74
CA ASN A 156 1.13 30.13 20.12
C ASN A 156 0.52 31.53 20.38
N HIS A 157 0.37 32.36 19.35
CA HIS A 157 -0.29 33.67 19.47
C HIS A 157 -1.83 33.57 19.60
N LEU A 158 -2.40 32.41 19.31
CA LEU A 158 -3.84 32.13 19.48
C LEU A 158 -4.21 31.68 20.89
N LEU A 159 -3.21 31.45 21.74
CA LEU A 159 -3.37 31.04 23.13
C LEU A 159 -4.10 32.14 23.93
N GLY A 160 -5.28 31.80 24.47
CA GLY A 160 -5.91 32.57 25.56
C GLY A 160 -6.99 33.51 25.05
N THR A 161 -7.42 33.29 23.80
CA THR A 161 -8.50 34.03 23.15
C THR A 161 -9.90 33.61 23.61
N GLY A 162 -10.01 32.56 24.44
CA GLY A 162 -11.28 32.01 24.91
C GLY A 162 -12.06 31.25 23.83
N LYS A 163 -11.44 30.98 22.66
CA LYS A 163 -12.03 30.27 21.52
C LYS A 163 -11.26 28.97 21.18
N ASP A 164 -10.59 28.42 22.16
CA ASP A 164 -9.58 27.35 21.99
C ASP A 164 -10.15 26.11 21.27
N GLU A 165 -11.37 25.68 21.60
CA GLU A 165 -12.02 24.53 20.95
C GLU A 165 -12.35 24.77 19.47
N THR A 166 -12.80 25.99 19.13
CA THR A 166 -13.06 26.40 17.75
C THR A 166 -11.76 26.40 16.95
N ILE A 167 -10.67 26.92 17.54
CA ILE A 167 -9.35 26.96 16.93
C ILE A 167 -8.83 25.55 16.64
N ILE A 168 -8.91 24.63 17.60
CA ILE A 168 -8.53 23.21 17.42
C ILE A 168 -9.28 22.58 16.25
N LYS A 169 -10.61 22.72 16.21
CA LYS A 169 -11.43 22.13 15.15
C LYS A 169 -11.01 22.63 13.77
N LEU A 170 -10.84 23.94 13.63
CA LEU A 170 -10.44 24.57 12.37
C LEU A 170 -9.02 24.18 11.96
N MET A 171 -8.11 24.06 12.92
CA MET A 171 -6.76 23.57 12.71
C MET A 171 -6.78 22.13 12.16
N ASP A 172 -7.57 21.24 12.76
CA ASP A 172 -7.72 19.86 12.32
C ASP A 172 -8.32 19.78 10.91
N GLU A 173 -9.33 20.59 10.61
CA GLU A 173 -9.91 20.67 9.26
C GLU A 173 -8.87 21.09 8.21
N GLN A 174 -8.02 22.07 8.52
CA GLN A 174 -6.93 22.50 7.64
C GLN A 174 -5.85 21.42 7.48
N ILE A 175 -5.49 20.72 8.56
CA ILE A 175 -4.54 19.60 8.51
C ILE A 175 -5.10 18.47 7.65
N VAL A 176 -6.37 18.09 7.83
CA VAL A 176 -7.02 17.05 7.04
C VAL A 176 -7.09 17.44 5.56
N SER A 177 -7.46 18.68 5.25
CA SER A 177 -7.46 19.22 3.90
C SER A 177 -6.06 19.18 3.28
N HIS A 178 -5.04 19.60 4.04
CA HIS A 178 -3.65 19.56 3.61
C HIS A 178 -3.18 18.14 3.29
N VAL A 179 -3.38 17.18 4.20
CA VAL A 179 -2.99 15.78 3.98
C VAL A 179 -3.73 15.20 2.77
N ARG A 180 -5.03 15.48 2.61
CA ARG A 180 -5.78 15.03 1.42
C ARG A 180 -5.19 15.59 0.12
N ASN A 181 -4.90 16.88 0.08
CA ASN A 181 -4.31 17.52 -1.09
C ASN A 181 -2.92 16.96 -1.39
N LEU A 182 -2.13 16.69 -0.35
CA LEU A 182 -0.81 16.11 -0.46
C LEU A 182 -0.88 14.67 -1.02
N MET A 183 -1.76 13.83 -0.49
CA MET A 183 -1.97 12.46 -0.99
C MET A 183 -2.55 12.42 -2.41
N GLY A 184 -3.14 13.51 -2.90
CA GLY A 184 -3.55 13.66 -4.30
C GLY A 184 -2.40 13.96 -5.27
N GLN A 185 -1.19 14.23 -4.76
CA GLN A 185 0.01 14.44 -5.58
C GLN A 185 0.66 13.11 -6.00
N LYS A 186 1.76 13.17 -6.74
CA LYS A 186 2.53 11.97 -7.10
C LYS A 186 3.14 11.34 -5.83
N PRO A 187 3.25 9.99 -5.76
CA PRO A 187 3.87 9.28 -4.65
C PRO A 187 5.22 9.80 -4.20
N PHE A 188 6.07 10.13 -5.17
CA PHE A 188 7.39 10.67 -4.88
C PHE A 188 7.33 12.02 -4.17
N ASP A 189 6.41 12.89 -4.58
CA ASP A 189 6.26 14.25 -4.06
C ASP A 189 5.74 14.21 -2.63
N TYR A 190 4.66 13.45 -2.37
CA TYR A 190 4.10 13.38 -1.03
C TYR A 190 5.02 12.65 -0.04
N LEU A 191 5.76 11.63 -0.48
CA LEU A 191 6.75 10.97 0.38
C LEU A 191 7.95 11.89 0.65
N THR A 192 8.29 12.77 -0.28
CA THR A 192 9.32 13.79 -0.06
C THR A 192 8.87 14.84 0.95
N GLU A 193 7.60 15.26 0.93
CA GLU A 193 7.04 16.08 2.01
C GLU A 193 6.96 15.33 3.34
N LEU A 194 6.54 14.06 3.35
CA LEU A 194 6.50 13.21 4.56
C LEU A 194 7.84 13.22 5.30
N VAL A 195 8.92 12.89 4.59
CA VAL A 195 10.27 12.84 5.17
C VAL A 195 10.77 14.24 5.58
N THR A 196 10.26 15.29 4.94
CA THR A 196 10.52 16.68 5.34
C THR A 196 9.84 17.02 6.67
N TYR A 197 8.58 16.65 6.88
CA TYR A 197 7.89 16.83 8.17
C TYR A 197 8.56 16.02 9.29
N LEU A 198 9.03 14.82 8.93
CA LEU A 198 9.83 13.96 9.80
C LEU A 198 11.25 14.49 10.02
N GLY A 199 11.76 15.41 9.21
CA GLY A 199 13.06 16.07 9.37
C GLY A 199 14.28 15.20 9.05
N ASP A 200 14.12 14.11 8.29
CA ASP A 200 15.22 13.29 7.79
C ASP A 200 14.95 12.92 6.33
N LYS A 201 15.66 13.57 5.40
CA LYS A 201 15.48 13.40 3.95
C LYS A 201 15.90 12.03 3.43
N ASN A 202 16.72 11.29 4.20
CA ASN A 202 17.23 9.97 3.82
C ASN A 202 16.40 8.83 4.40
N LEU A 203 15.45 9.14 5.29
CA LEU A 203 14.51 8.17 5.83
C LEU A 203 13.79 7.45 4.68
N ILE A 204 13.74 6.12 4.75
CA ILE A 204 13.12 5.24 3.76
C ILE A 204 13.57 5.50 2.30
N ARG A 205 14.77 6.05 2.04
CA ARG A 205 15.20 6.47 0.69
C ARG A 205 14.95 5.43 -0.40
N LEU A 206 15.44 4.20 -0.20
CA LEU A 206 15.26 3.10 -1.14
C LEU A 206 13.81 2.61 -1.16
N GLY A 207 13.19 2.45 0.02
CA GLY A 207 11.79 2.03 0.14
C GLY A 207 10.83 3.01 -0.56
N LYS A 208 11.09 4.32 -0.52
CA LYS A 208 10.35 5.37 -1.22
C LYS A 208 10.36 5.12 -2.72
N LEU A 209 11.52 4.82 -3.28
CA LEU A 209 11.68 4.62 -4.72
C LEU A 209 10.99 3.34 -5.17
N THR A 210 11.17 2.24 -4.44
CA THR A 210 10.45 0.98 -4.71
C THR A 210 8.94 1.16 -4.60
N TYR A 211 8.47 1.86 -3.58
CA TYR A 211 7.05 2.16 -3.42
C TYR A 211 6.49 3.00 -4.58
N CYS A 212 7.25 3.99 -5.05
CA CYS A 212 6.83 4.79 -6.21
C CYS A 212 6.67 3.89 -7.45
N GLU A 213 7.60 2.97 -7.70
CA GLU A 213 7.46 1.99 -8.79
C GLU A 213 6.22 1.11 -8.61
N MET A 214 5.97 0.62 -7.39
CA MET A 214 4.77 -0.16 -7.08
C MET A 214 3.48 0.63 -7.42
N CYS A 215 3.40 1.92 -7.07
CA CYS A 215 2.27 2.78 -7.43
C CYS A 215 2.13 2.97 -8.95
N LEU A 216 3.24 3.18 -9.67
CA LEU A 216 3.21 3.28 -11.14
C LEU A 216 2.66 2.01 -11.75
N ARG A 217 3.08 0.86 -11.24
CA ARG A 217 2.66 -0.45 -11.74
C ARG A 217 1.20 -0.73 -11.44
N ARG A 218 0.71 -0.39 -10.25
CA ARG A 218 -0.72 -0.39 -9.91
C ARG A 218 -1.52 0.46 -10.89
N ASN A 219 -1.05 1.67 -11.19
CA ASN A 219 -1.75 2.57 -12.09
C ASN A 219 -1.81 1.99 -13.51
N ALA A 220 -0.73 1.36 -14.00
CA ALA A 220 -0.76 0.62 -15.26
C ALA A 220 -1.71 -0.58 -15.20
N GLY A 221 -1.78 -1.27 -14.05
CA GLY A 221 -2.78 -2.30 -13.76
C GLY A 221 -4.22 -1.81 -13.93
N VAL A 222 -4.56 -0.73 -13.23
CA VAL A 222 -5.92 -0.16 -13.18
C VAL A 222 -6.33 0.49 -14.50
N HIS A 223 -5.42 1.19 -15.17
CA HIS A 223 -5.76 2.02 -16.34
C HIS A 223 -5.35 1.44 -17.68
N CYS A 224 -4.40 0.51 -17.69
CA CYS A 224 -3.86 -0.07 -18.92
C CYS A 224 -3.93 -1.60 -18.92
N GLY A 225 -4.73 -2.22 -18.05
CA GLY A 225 -4.87 -3.68 -18.01
C GLY A 225 -3.57 -4.41 -17.65
N TRP A 226 -2.74 -3.76 -16.83
CA TRP A 226 -1.36 -4.18 -16.51
C TRP A 226 -0.39 -4.03 -17.67
N PHE A 227 -0.74 -3.35 -18.74
CA PHE A 227 0.20 -3.18 -19.85
C PHE A 227 1.16 -2.02 -19.63
N CYS A 228 2.44 -2.24 -19.93
CA CYS A 228 3.46 -1.21 -19.95
C CYS A 228 3.22 -0.27 -21.15
N ASN A 229 3.32 1.04 -20.92
CA ASN A 229 3.25 2.03 -21.99
C ASN A 229 4.44 3.01 -21.89
N GLN A 230 4.57 3.89 -22.89
CA GLN A 230 5.65 4.88 -22.92
C GLN A 230 5.64 5.78 -21.67
N GLU A 231 4.45 6.14 -21.17
CA GLU A 231 4.32 6.97 -19.96
C GLU A 231 4.87 6.27 -18.72
N TYR A 232 4.61 4.97 -18.55
CA TYR A 232 5.18 4.16 -17.48
C TYR A 232 6.71 4.17 -17.53
N ASN A 233 7.30 3.84 -18.69
CA ASN A 233 8.75 3.80 -18.86
C ASN A 233 9.41 5.17 -18.62
N LEU A 234 8.78 6.27 -19.05
CA LEU A 234 9.25 7.62 -18.76
C LEU A 234 9.29 7.90 -17.24
N LYS A 235 8.26 7.49 -16.50
CA LYS A 235 8.20 7.67 -15.04
C LYS A 235 9.21 6.78 -14.30
N ILE A 236 9.47 5.56 -14.78
CA ILE A 236 10.55 4.71 -14.25
C ILE A 236 11.91 5.38 -14.44
N LEU A 237 12.17 5.92 -15.63
CA LEU A 237 13.41 6.66 -15.91
C LEU A 237 13.54 7.91 -15.01
N GLU A 238 12.45 8.62 -14.74
CA GLU A 238 12.44 9.73 -13.79
C GLU A 238 12.79 9.26 -12.36
N LEU A 239 12.24 8.13 -11.91
CA LEU A 239 12.58 7.55 -10.59
C LEU A 239 14.05 7.14 -10.51
N MET A 240 14.58 6.48 -11.55
CA MET A 240 15.99 6.07 -11.61
C MET A 240 16.93 7.26 -11.59
N LYS A 241 16.59 8.37 -12.26
CA LYS A 241 17.37 9.63 -12.17
C LYS A 241 17.36 10.22 -10.77
N GLY A 242 16.30 10.00 -10.01
CA GLY A 242 16.19 10.40 -8.61
C GLY A 242 16.98 9.50 -7.64
N ASP A 243 17.45 8.33 -8.10
CA ASP A 243 18.26 7.43 -7.30
C ASP A 243 19.73 7.85 -7.28
N THR A 244 20.06 8.74 -6.36
CA THR A 244 21.45 9.20 -6.16
C THR A 244 22.42 8.11 -5.71
N GLY A 245 21.94 6.91 -5.34
CA GLY A 245 22.76 5.77 -4.93
C GLY A 245 23.03 4.75 -6.05
N ASN A 246 22.35 4.84 -7.20
CA ASN A 246 22.35 3.81 -8.25
C ASN A 246 22.08 2.39 -7.70
N GLU A 247 21.22 2.27 -6.70
CA GLU A 247 20.82 1.02 -6.05
C GLU A 247 19.60 0.39 -6.72
N LEU A 248 18.82 1.17 -7.49
CA LEU A 248 17.69 0.68 -8.25
C LEU A 248 18.13 0.01 -9.54
N ASN A 249 17.74 -1.24 -9.70
CA ASN A 249 17.88 -1.98 -10.95
C ASN A 249 16.49 -2.28 -11.53
N PHE A 250 15.80 -1.24 -12.01
CA PHE A 250 14.55 -1.41 -12.73
C PHE A 250 14.84 -1.67 -14.20
N SER A 251 14.30 -2.77 -14.73
CA SER A 251 14.34 -3.07 -16.15
C SER A 251 13.32 -2.20 -16.88
N LEU A 252 13.74 -1.50 -17.93
CA LEU A 252 12.78 -0.91 -18.88
C LEU A 252 12.11 -2.04 -19.63
N ASN A 253 10.77 -2.07 -19.63
CA ASN A 253 10.04 -3.14 -20.30
C ASN A 253 9.74 -2.70 -21.74
N GLU A 254 10.28 -3.45 -22.70
CA GLU A 254 10.11 -3.21 -24.15
C GLU A 254 8.80 -3.84 -24.70
N THR A 255 8.17 -4.77 -23.96
CA THR A 255 6.85 -5.36 -24.27
C THR A 255 5.99 -5.58 -23.03
N ASN A 256 4.81 -6.19 -23.21
CA ASN A 256 3.56 -5.46 -23.05
C ASN A 256 2.91 -5.59 -21.67
N PHE A 257 3.20 -6.56 -20.79
CA PHE A 257 2.43 -6.82 -19.55
C PHE A 257 3.30 -6.85 -18.27
N LEU A 258 2.86 -6.12 -17.23
CA LEU A 258 3.53 -5.84 -15.96
C LEU A 258 3.08 -6.77 -14.81
N GLY A 259 2.63 -7.98 -15.15
CA GLY A 259 2.12 -8.93 -14.17
C GLY A 259 3.13 -9.29 -13.08
N PHE A 260 2.62 -9.90 -12.00
CA PHE A 260 3.40 -10.30 -10.85
C PHE A 260 3.57 -11.81 -10.78
N ASP A 261 4.79 -12.25 -10.51
CA ASP A 261 5.02 -13.57 -9.93
C ASP A 261 5.04 -13.48 -8.39
N ASP A 262 5.19 -14.64 -7.76
CA ASP A 262 5.28 -14.77 -6.30
C ASP A 262 6.49 -14.01 -5.74
N GLU A 263 7.58 -13.92 -6.49
CA GLU A 263 8.80 -13.23 -6.09
C GLU A 263 8.56 -11.72 -5.96
N TYR A 264 8.04 -11.07 -7.02
CA TYR A 264 7.74 -9.65 -6.99
C TYR A 264 6.69 -9.32 -5.93
N PHE A 265 5.65 -10.15 -5.79
CA PHE A 265 4.65 -9.98 -4.73
C PHE A 265 5.29 -10.08 -3.34
N GLY A 266 6.16 -11.07 -3.12
CA GLY A 266 6.90 -11.25 -1.88
C GLY A 266 7.80 -10.05 -1.55
N GLU A 267 8.54 -9.52 -2.53
CA GLU A 267 9.38 -8.33 -2.37
C GLU A 267 8.55 -7.07 -2.10
N SER A 268 7.39 -6.92 -2.74
CA SER A 268 6.43 -5.85 -2.46
C SER A 268 5.95 -5.87 -1.01
N TYR A 269 5.61 -7.05 -0.48
CA TYR A 269 5.23 -7.23 0.92
C TYR A 269 6.39 -6.91 1.88
N LYS A 270 7.61 -7.41 1.61
CA LYS A 270 8.81 -7.17 2.43
C LYS A 270 9.13 -5.68 2.48
N THR A 271 9.15 -5.02 1.33
CA THR A 271 9.39 -3.58 1.20
C THR A 271 8.37 -2.79 1.99
N SER A 272 7.08 -3.11 1.85
CA SER A 272 5.99 -2.42 2.56
C SER A 272 6.13 -2.56 4.08
N THR A 273 6.44 -3.77 4.56
CA THR A 273 6.66 -4.03 5.99
C THR A 273 7.90 -3.28 6.51
N LYS A 274 8.97 -3.23 5.72
CA LYS A 274 10.21 -2.52 6.05
C LYS A 274 9.97 -1.02 6.18
N ILE A 275 9.28 -0.40 5.22
CA ILE A 275 8.92 1.03 5.26
C ILE A 275 8.15 1.37 6.54
N ILE A 276 7.10 0.62 6.87
CA ILE A 276 6.31 0.85 8.09
C ILE A 276 7.20 0.71 9.34
N THR A 277 8.05 -0.30 9.37
CA THR A 277 8.93 -0.56 10.53
C THR A 277 9.97 0.54 10.71
N GLU A 278 10.58 1.02 9.63
CA GLU A 278 11.57 2.10 9.66
C GLU A 278 10.93 3.43 10.09
N LEU A 279 9.77 3.78 9.52
CA LEU A 279 9.03 4.99 9.91
C LEU A 279 8.59 4.95 11.37
N LYS A 280 8.04 3.81 11.82
CA LYS A 280 7.69 3.59 13.23
C LYS A 280 8.90 3.81 14.14
N THR A 281 10.01 3.12 13.88
CA THR A 281 11.24 3.18 14.70
C THR A 281 11.81 4.59 14.74
N TYR A 282 11.78 5.29 13.60
CA TYR A 282 12.21 6.68 13.52
C TYR A 282 11.32 7.59 14.39
N CYS A 283 10.00 7.47 14.27
CA CYS A 283 9.06 8.27 15.07
C CYS A 283 9.21 8.00 16.58
N GLU A 284 9.35 6.73 16.99
CA GLU A 284 9.63 6.37 18.38
C GLU A 284 10.92 7.04 18.86
N THR A 285 12.01 6.95 18.09
CA THR A 285 13.30 7.55 18.49
C THR A 285 13.23 9.07 18.56
N LYS A 286 12.53 9.70 17.61
CA LYS A 286 12.46 11.15 17.47
C LYS A 286 11.56 11.81 18.51
N PHE A 287 10.38 11.25 18.72
CA PHE A 287 9.34 11.90 19.53
C PHE A 287 9.35 11.45 21.00
N THR A 288 9.96 10.32 21.35
CA THR A 288 10.13 9.91 22.77
C THR A 288 11.19 10.76 23.50
N LYS A 289 12.10 11.42 22.78
CA LYS A 289 13.24 12.17 23.37
C LYS A 289 12.95 13.65 23.68
N GLN A 290 11.73 14.14 23.44
CA GLN A 290 11.40 15.55 23.68
C GLN A 290 10.90 15.86 25.11
N ASP A 291 10.72 14.85 25.98
CA ASP A 291 10.29 15.02 27.38
C ASP A 291 11.45 15.25 28.38
N SER A 292 12.58 15.83 27.95
CA SER A 292 13.77 15.92 28.84
C SER A 292 14.52 17.26 28.84
N ASN A 293 13.96 18.34 28.28
CA ASN A 293 14.53 19.69 28.43
C ASN A 293 13.47 20.74 28.70
#